data_AF-A0A1G1TDN7-F1
#
_entry.id   AF-A0A1G1TDN7-F1
#
_cell.length_a   1.000
_cell.length_b   1.000
_cell.length_c   1.000
_cell.angle_alpha   90.00
_cell.angle_beta   90.00
_cell.angle_gamma   90.00
#
_symmetry.space_group_name_H-M   'P 1'
#
loop_
_entity.id
_entity.type
_entity.pdbx_description
1 polymer ?
#
loop_
_entity_poly.entity_id
_entity_poly.type
_entity_poly.pdbx_seq_one_letter_code
_entity_poly.pdbx_strand_id
1 'polypeptide(L)'
;MGHKKRKVWLWLAVERARRRIVGWALGSRGEAPLRQLWQALPRRYHRHCWYFTDQWKAYANVLPRWQHRPCLKGEGQTNIVEAINCSLRQRCGVLVRKSCSFSK
;
A
#
# COMPACT_ATOMS: atom_id res chain seq x y z
N MET A 1 -19.02 -5.39 25.81
CA MET A 1 -17.63 -4.86 25.81
C MET A 1 -17.17 -4.64 24.37
N GLY A 2 -17.36 -3.43 23.81
CA GLY A 2 -16.90 -3.10 22.46
C GLY A 2 -15.47 -2.57 22.48
N HIS A 3 -14.47 -3.43 22.29
CA HIS A 3 -13.07 -3.00 22.28
C HIS A 3 -12.84 -2.00 21.14
N LYS A 4 -12.33 -0.81 21.51
CA LYS A 4 -11.88 0.28 20.62
C LYS A 4 -11.23 -0.31 19.35
N LYS A 5 -11.91 -0.11 18.22
CA LYS A 5 -11.57 -0.60 16.87
C LYS A 5 -10.06 -0.48 16.62
N ARG A 6 -9.33 -1.61 16.63
CA ARG A 6 -7.93 -1.64 16.18
C ARG A 6 -7.92 -1.14 14.72
N LYS A 7 -7.25 -0.01 14.48
CA LYS A 7 -7.08 0.52 13.12
C LYS A 7 -6.23 -0.46 12.33
N VAL A 8 -6.85 -1.19 11.41
CA VAL A 8 -6.17 -2.07 10.46
C VAL A 8 -5.84 -1.26 9.21
N TRP A 9 -4.62 -1.44 8.70
CA TRP A 9 -4.11 -0.87 7.47
C TRP A 9 -4.03 -1.95 6.41
N LEU A 10 -4.52 -1.61 5.21
CA LEU A 10 -4.34 -2.40 4.01
C LEU A 10 -3.07 -1.91 3.31
N TRP A 11 -2.08 -2.79 3.23
CA TRP A 11 -0.87 -2.61 2.45
C TRP A 11 -1.09 -3.24 1.07
N LEU A 12 -0.77 -2.51 -0.01
CA LEU A 12 -0.94 -2.98 -1.37
C LEU A 12 0.37 -2.88 -2.14
N ALA A 13 0.70 -3.93 -2.87
CA ALA A 13 1.71 -3.92 -3.90
C ALA A 13 1.01 -3.91 -5.27
N VAL A 14 1.29 -2.90 -6.09
CA VAL A 14 0.66 -2.70 -7.39
C VAL A 14 1.71 -2.65 -8.48
N GLU A 15 1.53 -3.47 -9.51
CA GLU A 15 2.33 -3.40 -10.73
C GLU A 15 1.86 -2.22 -11.59
N ARG A 16 2.74 -1.23 -11.79
CA ARG A 16 2.41 0.02 -12.48
C ARG A 16 2.03 -0.18 -13.95
N ALA A 17 2.76 -1.03 -14.66
CA ALA A 17 2.59 -1.24 -16.10
C ALA A 17 1.19 -1.76 -16.45
N ARG A 18 0.66 -2.69 -15.63
CA ARG A 18 -0.65 -3.32 -15.87
C ARG A 18 -1.74 -2.89 -14.90
N ARG A 19 -1.43 -2.01 -13.94
CA ARG A 19 -2.33 -1.56 -12.85
C ARG A 19 -2.96 -2.73 -12.07
N ARG A 20 -2.20 -3.81 -11.88
CA ARG A 20 -2.67 -5.02 -11.18
C ARG A 20 -2.16 -5.05 -9.75
N ILE A 21 -3.00 -5.50 -8.83
CA ILE A 21 -2.58 -5.83 -7.46
C ILE A 21 -1.80 -7.14 -7.54
N VAL A 22 -0.54 -7.12 -7.11
CA VAL A 22 0.36 -8.29 -7.12
C VAL A 22 0.61 -8.85 -5.73
N GLY A 23 0.17 -8.14 -4.70
CA GLY A 23 0.21 -8.58 -3.32
C GLY A 23 -0.53 -7.61 -2.41
N TRP A 24 -0.99 -8.11 -1.27
CA TRP A 24 -1.61 -7.29 -0.23
C TRP A 24 -1.37 -7.91 1.14
N ALA A 25 -1.39 -7.08 2.19
CA ALA A 25 -1.33 -7.53 3.58
C ALA A 25 -2.18 -6.62 4.46
N LEU A 26 -2.76 -7.20 5.52
CA LEU A 26 -3.51 -6.46 6.54
C LEU A 26 -2.70 -6.42 7.83
N GLY A 27 -2.63 -5.25 8.48
CA GLY A 27 -1.96 -5.16 9.77
C GLY A 27 -1.86 -3.74 10.31
N SER A 28 -0.91 -3.52 11.20
CA SER A 28 -0.57 -2.18 11.69
C SER A 28 0.12 -1.34 10.61
N ARG A 29 0.30 -0.04 10.84
CA ARG A 29 1.14 0.83 9.99
C ARG A 29 2.63 0.68 10.35
N GLY A 30 3.11 -0.55 10.49
CA GLY A 30 4.47 -0.87 10.91
C GLY A 30 5.21 -1.73 9.89
N GLU A 31 6.45 -2.09 10.22
CA GLU A 31 7.31 -2.89 9.36
C GLU A 31 6.90 -4.36 9.26
N ALA A 32 6.34 -4.94 10.33
CA ALA A 32 5.96 -6.35 10.35
C ALA A 32 5.00 -6.74 9.20
N PRO A 33 3.84 -6.06 9.00
CA PRO A 33 2.95 -6.38 7.88
C PRO A 33 3.56 -6.04 6.52
N LEU A 34 4.43 -5.02 6.43
CA LEU A 34 5.15 -4.71 5.20
C LEU A 34 6.17 -5.80 4.83
N ARG A 35 6.87 -6.37 5.82
CA ARG A 35 7.80 -7.48 5.63
C ARG A 35 7.07 -8.76 5.22
N GLN A 36 5.89 -9.01 5.80
CA GLN A 36 5.01 -10.09 5.37
C GLN A 36 4.56 -9.91 3.92
N LEU A 37 4.14 -8.68 3.55
CA LEU A 37 3.82 -8.36 2.16
C LEU A 37 5.02 -8.62 1.23
N TRP A 38 6.21 -8.14 1.60
CA TRP A 38 7.42 -8.34 0.83
C TRP A 38 7.74 -9.83 0.60
N GLN A 39 7.69 -10.63 1.67
CA GLN A 39 7.94 -12.07 1.59
C GLN A 39 6.88 -12.82 0.77
N ALA A 40 5.63 -12.37 0.81
CA ALA A 40 4.55 -12.96 0.02
C ALA A 40 4.66 -12.66 -1.49
N LEU A 41 5.45 -11.65 -1.89
CA LEU A 41 5.62 -11.33 -3.30
C LEU A 41 6.39 -12.44 -4.04
N PRO A 42 5.94 -12.83 -5.25
CA PRO A 42 6.67 -13.76 -6.09
C PRO A 42 8.12 -13.33 -6.35
N ARG A 43 9.06 -14.29 -6.38
CA ARG A 43 10.52 -14.03 -6.51
C ARG A 43 10.90 -13.07 -7.65
N ARG A 44 10.14 -13.03 -8.76
CA ARG A 44 10.36 -12.10 -9.88
C ARG A 44 10.36 -10.62 -9.44
N TYR A 45 9.52 -10.28 -8.46
CA TYR A 45 9.39 -8.92 -7.94
C TYR A 45 10.54 -8.56 -6.98
N HIS A 46 11.31 -9.52 -6.48
CA HIS A 46 12.43 -9.28 -5.55
C HIS A 46 13.73 -8.84 -6.24
N ARG A 47 13.89 -9.03 -7.55
CA ARG A 47 15.17 -8.77 -8.26
C ARG A 47 15.08 -7.76 -9.40
N HIS A 48 13.98 -7.74 -10.14
CA HIS A 48 13.89 -7.00 -11.41
C HIS A 48 12.86 -5.86 -11.38
N CYS A 49 12.56 -5.33 -10.20
CA CYS A 49 11.51 -4.32 -10.03
C CYS A 49 12.00 -3.13 -9.20
N TRP A 50 11.46 -1.97 -9.52
CA TRP A 50 11.69 -0.73 -8.78
C TRP A 50 10.41 -0.38 -8.02
N TYR A 51 10.57 -0.01 -6.76
CA TYR A 51 9.47 0.27 -5.85
C TYR A 51 9.39 1.76 -5.57
N PHE A 52 8.30 2.36 -6.05
CA PHE A 52 7.98 3.75 -5.81
C PHE A 52 7.05 3.82 -4.61
N THR A 53 7.52 4.38 -3.50
CA THR A 53 6.74 4.51 -2.27
C THR A 53 6.81 5.93 -1.76
N ASP A 54 5.94 6.28 -0.81
CA ASP A 54 6.11 7.50 -0.03
C ASP A 54 7.35 7.38 0.89
N GLN A 55 7.74 8.49 1.51
CA GLN A 55 8.91 8.58 2.39
C GLN A 55 8.65 7.98 3.79
N TRP A 56 7.75 7.01 3.91
CA TRP A 56 7.52 6.35 5.19
C TRP A 56 8.70 5.46 5.58
N LYS A 57 9.21 5.63 6.80
CA LYS A 57 10.44 4.95 7.31
C LYS A 57 10.42 3.43 7.16
N ALA A 58 9.25 2.80 7.31
CA ALA A 58 9.13 1.35 7.19
C ALA A 58 9.54 0.82 5.80
N TYR A 59 9.34 1.60 4.73
CA TYR A 59 9.74 1.18 3.39
C TYR A 59 11.27 1.10 3.24
N ALA A 60 11.99 2.08 3.78
CA ALA A 60 13.45 2.07 3.76
C ALA A 60 14.05 0.90 4.55
N ASN A 61 13.36 0.43 5.59
CA ASN A 61 13.81 -0.67 6.44
C ASN A 61 13.51 -2.06 5.86
N VAL A 62 12.47 -2.20 5.02
CA VAL A 62 12.05 -3.49 4.47
C VAL A 62 12.50 -3.69 3.02
N LEU A 63 12.46 -2.64 2.21
CA LEU A 63 12.80 -2.73 0.79
C LEU A 63 14.32 -2.58 0.59
N PRO A 64 14.91 -3.30 -0.37
CA PRO A 64 16.31 -3.11 -0.73
C PRO A 64 16.57 -1.67 -1.18
N ARG A 65 17.59 -1.01 -0.60
CA ARG A 65 17.95 0.39 -0.90
C ARG A 65 18.12 0.68 -2.40
N TRP A 66 18.61 -0.29 -3.17
CA TRP A 66 18.82 -0.17 -4.61
C TRP A 66 17.52 -0.19 -5.43
N GLN A 67 16.48 -0.83 -4.91
CA GLN A 67 15.17 -0.95 -5.57
C GLN A 67 14.18 0.09 -5.08
N HIS A 68 14.42 0.67 -3.90
CA HIS A 68 13.55 1.66 -3.30
C HIS A 68 13.78 3.05 -3.91
N ARG A 69 12.74 3.60 -4.52
CA ARG A 69 12.69 4.96 -5.06
C ARG A 69 11.64 5.75 -4.27
N PRO A 70 12.03 6.45 -3.18
CA PRO A 70 11.10 7.29 -2.45
C PRO A 70 10.68 8.46 -3.35
N CYS A 71 9.39 8.57 -3.63
CA CYS A 71 8.84 9.68 -4.40
C CYS A 71 8.34 10.79 -3.47
N LEU A 72 8.58 12.03 -3.87
CA LEU A 72 7.99 13.20 -3.21
C LEU A 72 6.51 13.33 -3.61
N LYS A 73 5.71 13.85 -2.68
CA LYS A 73 4.28 14.06 -2.86
C LYS A 73 4.09 15.14 -3.95
N GLY A 74 3.63 14.74 -5.14
CA GLY A 74 3.43 15.66 -6.28
C GLY A 74 3.92 15.13 -7.63
N GLU A 75 4.75 14.07 -7.66
CA GLU A 75 5.33 13.55 -8.92
C GLU A 75 4.37 12.68 -9.76
N GLY A 76 3.12 12.52 -9.32
CA GLY A 76 2.08 11.73 -10.02
C GLY A 76 2.35 10.21 -10.08
N GLN A 77 3.49 9.73 -9.58
CA GLN A 77 3.90 8.33 -9.65
C GLN A 77 3.01 7.39 -8.79
N THR A 78 2.35 7.93 -7.77
CA THR A 78 1.45 7.20 -6.85
C THR A 78 -0.03 7.28 -7.23
N ASN A 79 -0.38 8.01 -8.30
CA ASN A 79 -1.78 8.22 -8.71
C ASN A 79 -2.54 6.91 -8.96
N ILE A 80 -1.86 5.88 -9.48
CA ILE A 80 -2.45 4.55 -9.73
C ILE A 80 -2.86 3.88 -8.42
N VAL A 81 -2.00 3.95 -7.39
CA VAL A 81 -2.28 3.35 -6.08
C VAL A 81 -3.42 4.09 -5.39
N GLU A 82 -3.47 5.42 -5.51
CA GLU A 82 -4.59 6.22 -4.99
C GLU A 82 -5.91 5.92 -5.70
N ALA A 83 -5.89 5.75 -7.04
CA ALA A 83 -7.07 5.36 -7.82
C ALA A 83 -7.58 3.97 -7.39
N ILE A 84 -6.69 2.99 -7.24
CA ILE A 84 -7.05 1.64 -6.77
C ILE A 84 -7.61 1.70 -5.34
N ASN A 85 -6.98 2.47 -4.46
CA ASN A 85 -7.47 2.67 -3.10
C ASN A 85 -8.86 3.32 -3.10
N CYS A 86 -9.12 4.28 -3.99
CA CYS A 86 -10.43 4.91 -4.15
C CYS A 86 -11.48 3.88 -4.62
N SER A 87 -11.18 3.10 -5.67
CA SER A 87 -12.08 2.05 -6.16
C SER A 87 -12.35 0.97 -5.12
N LEU A 88 -11.34 0.55 -4.36
CA LEU A 88 -11.50 -0.41 -3.26
C LEU A 88 -12.40 0.13 -2.15
N ARG A 89 -12.30 1.43 -1.81
CA ARG A 89 -13.18 2.03 -0.80
C ARG A 89 -14.62 2.16 -1.28
N GLN A 90 -14.82 2.48 -2.55
CA GLN A 90 -16.17 2.57 -3.13
C GLN A 90 -16.85 1.20 -3.22
N ARG A 91 -16.10 0.15 -3.56
CA ARG A 91 -16.64 -1.21 -3.76
C ARG A 91 -16.70 -2.06 -2.49
N CYS A 92 -15.81 -1.80 -1.51
CA CYS A 92 -15.76 -2.55 -0.27
C CYS A 92 -16.12 -1.64 0.92
N GLY A 93 -17.35 -1.73 1.41
CA GLY A 93 -17.85 -0.94 2.55
C GLY A 93 -17.05 -1.09 3.84
N VAL A 94 -16.32 -2.20 4.02
CA VAL A 94 -15.43 -2.46 5.16
C VAL A 94 -14.17 -1.58 5.13
N LEU A 95 -13.75 -1.08 3.95
CA LEU A 95 -12.57 -0.23 3.77
C LEU A 95 -12.90 1.28 3.78
N VAL A 96 -14.19 1.65 3.87
CA VAL A 96 -14.64 3.04 3.91
C VAL A 96 -14.09 3.76 5.16
N ARG A 97 -13.33 4.84 4.95
CA ARG A 97 -13.08 5.84 5.99
C ARG A 97 -14.26 6.80 6.04
N LYS A 98 -14.68 7.20 7.25
CA LYS A 98 -15.74 8.19 7.49
C LYS A 98 -15.59 9.49 6.67
N SER A 99 -14.39 9.80 6.17
CA SER A 99 -14.08 11.03 5.41
C SER A 99 -14.40 10.99 3.91
N CYS A 100 -14.85 9.86 3.35
CA CYS A 100 -15.20 9.78 1.92
C CYS A 100 -16.71 9.63 1.67
N SER A 101 -17.50 9.62 2.74
CA SER A 101 -18.96 9.57 2.70
C SER A 101 -19.46 10.92 3.17
N PHE A 102 -20.28 11.58 2.36
CA PHE A 102 -20.92 12.90 2.52
C PHE A 102 -20.13 14.09 1.94
N SER A 103 -20.38 14.37 0.67
CA SER A 103 -20.89 15.71 0.30
C SER A 103 -22.39 15.57 0.01
N LYS A 104 -23.18 16.57 0.41
CA LYS A 104 -24.58 16.75 0.00
C LYS A 104 -24.70 16.85 -1.52
#